data_AF-A0A257PEI6-F1
#
_entry.id   AF-A0A257PEI6-F1
#
_cell.length_a   1.000
_cell.length_b   1.000
_cell.length_c   1.000
_cell.angle_alpha   90.00
_cell.angle_beta   90.00
_cell.angle_gamma   90.00
#
_symmetry.space_group_name_H-M   'P 1'
#
loop_
_entity.id
_entity.type
_entity.pdbx_description
1 polymer ?
#
loop_
_entity_poly.entity_id
_entity_poly.type
_entity_poly.pdbx_seq_one_letter_code
_entity_poly.pdbx_strand_id
1 'polypeptide(L)'
;MRTVVITLLAVVILAAAGSLTFIYAGVYDVAATDPHWPITYWAMDTLRIHSVKLRARGITPPPNLASDARVLEGAEHFAAHCASCHGAPGVPRSETADGLYPSPADLRTSAEIYSPGELFWIV
;
A
#
# COMPACT_ATOMS: atom_id res chain seq x y z
N MET A 1 9.50 -27.48 -33.34
CA MET A 1 8.33 -26.83 -32.71
C MET A 1 7.68 -27.69 -31.63
N ARG A 2 7.31 -28.96 -31.90
CA ARG A 2 6.70 -29.87 -30.91
C ARG A 2 7.46 -29.97 -29.58
N THR A 3 8.77 -30.22 -29.63
CA THR A 3 9.61 -30.32 -28.42
C THR A 3 9.64 -29.02 -27.63
N VAL A 4 9.76 -27.87 -28.32
CA VAL A 4 9.74 -26.54 -27.69
C VAL A 4 8.42 -26.30 -26.94
N VAL A 5 7.29 -26.61 -27.56
CA VAL A 5 5.97 -26.47 -26.93
C VAL A 5 5.82 -27.38 -25.71
N ILE A 6 6.23 -28.65 -25.82
CA ILE A 6 6.18 -29.60 -24.70
C ILE A 6 7.06 -29.13 -23.54
N THR A 7 8.28 -28.66 -23.82
CA THR A 7 9.18 -28.12 -22.80
C THR A 7 8.59 -26.89 -22.11
N LEU A 8 8.03 -25.94 -22.86
CA LEU A 8 7.39 -24.75 -22.29
C LEU A 8 6.21 -25.11 -21.40
N LEU A 9 5.33 -26.02 -21.85
CA LEU A 9 4.20 -26.50 -21.06
C LEU A 9 4.66 -27.20 -19.78
N ALA A 10 5.67 -28.05 -19.86
CA ALA A 10 6.22 -28.74 -18.69
C ALA A 10 6.78 -27.73 -17.68
N VAL A 11 7.52 -26.70 -18.12
CA VAL A 11 8.04 -25.64 -17.24
C VAL A 11 6.90 -24.89 -16.54
N VAL A 12 5.86 -24.50 -17.28
CA VAL A 12 4.70 -23.79 -16.72
C VAL A 12 3.98 -24.64 -15.68
N ILE A 13 3.76 -25.93 -15.97
CA ILE A 13 3.10 -26.85 -15.04
C ILE A 13 3.93 -27.05 -13.78
N LEU A 14 5.25 -27.23 -13.92
CA LEU A 14 6.15 -27.38 -12.78
C LEU A 14 6.21 -26.12 -11.92
N ALA A 15 6.25 -24.94 -12.54
CA ALA A 15 6.19 -23.66 -11.84
C ALA A 15 4.87 -23.52 -11.06
N ALA A 16 3.72 -23.81 -11.70
CA ALA A 16 2.41 -23.73 -11.05
C ALA A 16 2.30 -24.72 -9.86
N ALA A 17 2.73 -25.97 -10.04
CA ALA A 17 2.74 -26.97 -8.98
C ALA A 17 3.66 -26.55 -7.82
N GLY A 18 4.84 -26.01 -8.13
CA GLY A 18 5.78 -25.48 -7.14
C GLY A 18 5.19 -24.32 -6.34
N SER A 19 4.57 -23.34 -7.01
CA SER A 19 3.90 -22.21 -6.35
C SER A 19 2.75 -22.66 -5.44
N LEU A 20 1.89 -23.56 -5.91
CA LEU A 20 0.81 -24.11 -5.09
C LEU A 20 1.36 -24.81 -3.85
N THR A 21 2.38 -25.66 -4.03
CA THR A 21 3.02 -26.37 -2.92
C THR A 21 3.59 -25.37 -1.89
N PHE A 22 4.30 -24.33 -2.34
CA PHE A 22 4.85 -23.29 -1.47
C PHE A 22 3.76 -22.56 -0.67
N ILE A 23 2.66 -22.16 -1.32
CA ILE A 23 1.53 -21.48 -0.67
C ILE A 23 0.87 -22.38 0.38
N TYR A 24 0.50 -23.60 0.00
CA TYR A 24 -0.21 -24.52 0.91
C TYR A 24 0.67 -25.07 2.03
N ALA A 25 2.00 -25.09 1.85
CA ALA A 25 2.93 -25.44 2.91
C ALA A 25 3.07 -24.34 3.98
N GLY A 26 2.62 -23.10 3.72
CA GLY A 26 2.68 -22.01 4.70
C GLY A 26 4.10 -21.57 5.05
N VAL A 27 5.06 -21.76 4.14
CA VAL A 27 6.49 -21.49 4.39
C VAL A 27 6.78 -19.99 4.50
N TYR A 28 5.97 -19.16 3.85
CA TYR A 28 6.11 -17.71 3.89
C TYR A 28 5.31 -17.11 5.04
N ASP A 29 6.00 -16.43 5.95
CA ASP A 29 5.35 -15.70 7.02
C ASP A 29 4.69 -14.42 6.49
N VAL A 30 3.40 -14.29 6.75
CA VAL A 30 2.56 -13.15 6.35
C VAL A 30 2.13 -12.32 7.56
N ALA A 31 2.64 -12.61 8.76
CA ALA A 31 2.33 -11.86 9.96
C ALA A 31 2.59 -10.36 9.75
N ALA A 32 1.62 -9.53 10.14
CA ALA A 32 1.74 -8.08 10.05
C ALA A 32 2.74 -7.49 11.06
N THR A 33 3.49 -8.33 11.77
CA THR A 33 4.55 -7.96 12.73
C THR A 33 5.95 -8.18 12.16
N ASP A 34 6.07 -8.97 11.08
CA ASP A 34 7.35 -9.46 10.59
C ASP A 34 7.65 -8.92 9.19
N PRO A 35 8.85 -8.35 8.97
CA PRO A 35 9.21 -7.83 7.67
C PRO A 35 9.22 -8.89 6.58
N HIS A 36 8.58 -8.56 5.47
CA HIS A 36 8.67 -9.35 4.24
C HIS A 36 10.13 -9.44 3.76
N TRP A 37 10.45 -10.53 3.07
CA TRP A 37 11.74 -10.65 2.38
C TRP A 37 12.00 -9.43 1.47
N PRO A 38 13.26 -8.99 1.30
CA PRO A 38 13.58 -7.78 0.56
C PRO A 38 12.98 -7.75 -0.86
N ILE A 39 12.98 -8.89 -1.55
CA ILE A 39 12.40 -9.01 -2.89
C ILE A 39 10.87 -8.86 -2.88
N THR A 40 10.19 -9.42 -1.88
CA THR A 40 8.73 -9.32 -1.77
C THR A 40 8.33 -7.90 -1.39
N TYR A 41 9.03 -7.28 -0.42
CA TYR A 41 8.81 -5.89 -0.06
C TYR A 41 8.99 -4.96 -1.27
N TRP A 42 10.11 -5.09 -1.99
CA TRP A 42 10.38 -4.31 -3.19
C TRP A 42 9.30 -4.47 -4.25
N ALA A 43 8.85 -5.70 -4.50
CA ALA A 43 7.81 -5.97 -5.50
C ALA A 43 6.48 -5.32 -5.10
N MET A 44 6.06 -5.45 -3.83
CA MET A 44 4.81 -4.88 -3.33
C MET A 44 4.84 -3.35 -3.30
N ASP A 45 5.91 -2.73 -2.81
CA ASP A 45 6.03 -1.27 -2.75
C ASP A 45 6.11 -0.65 -4.16
N THR A 46 6.87 -1.27 -5.06
CA THR A 46 6.92 -0.84 -6.47
C THR A 46 5.53 -0.93 -7.11
N LEU A 47 4.83 -2.06 -6.91
CA LEU A 47 3.47 -2.24 -7.44
C LEU A 47 2.52 -1.16 -6.90
N ARG A 48 2.56 -0.89 -5.59
CA ARG A 48 1.77 0.17 -4.94
C ARG A 48 2.03 1.53 -5.58
N ILE A 49 3.29 1.97 -5.66
CA ILE A 49 3.66 3.29 -6.20
C ILE A 49 3.15 3.46 -7.63
N HIS A 50 3.35 2.45 -8.48
CA HIS A 50 2.92 2.51 -9.87
C HIS A 50 1.39 2.45 -10.02
N SER A 51 0.71 1.69 -9.16
CA SER A 51 -0.76 1.64 -9.12
C SER A 51 -1.35 3.00 -8.75
N VAL A 52 -0.87 3.64 -7.68
CA VAL A 52 -1.29 4.98 -7.25
C VAL A 52 -1.18 5.97 -8.41
N LYS A 53 0.02 6.06 -9.02
CA LYS A 53 0.30 6.97 -10.14
C LYS A 53 -0.59 6.72 -11.35
N LEU A 54 -0.90 5.47 -11.66
CA LEU A 54 -1.72 5.12 -12.81
C LEU A 54 -3.19 5.44 -12.56
N ARG A 55 -3.70 5.14 -11.36
CA ARG A 55 -5.11 5.24 -11.02
C ARG A 55 -5.54 6.65 -10.63
N ALA A 56 -4.61 7.46 -10.12
CA ALA A 56 -4.84 8.87 -9.87
C ALA A 56 -4.92 9.72 -11.16
N ARG A 57 -4.61 9.15 -12.33
CA ARG A 57 -4.69 9.87 -13.61
C ARG A 57 -6.12 10.32 -13.88
N GLY A 58 -6.29 11.63 -14.02
CA GLY A 58 -7.60 12.25 -14.29
C GLY A 58 -8.40 12.60 -13.03
N ILE A 59 -7.85 12.35 -11.84
CA ILE A 59 -8.44 12.87 -10.59
C ILE A 59 -8.04 14.33 -10.44
N THR A 60 -9.02 15.21 -10.61
CA THR A 60 -8.83 16.65 -10.41
C THR A 60 -9.33 17.03 -9.02
N PRO A 61 -8.50 17.60 -8.14
CA PRO A 61 -8.95 18.05 -6.83
C PRO A 61 -9.99 19.16 -6.97
N PRO A 62 -10.94 19.29 -6.02
CA PRO A 62 -11.90 20.37 -6.05
C PRO A 62 -11.20 21.73 -5.97
N PRO A 63 -11.75 22.77 -6.61
CA PRO A 63 -11.21 24.12 -6.45
C PRO A 63 -11.29 24.56 -4.99
N ASN A 64 -10.35 25.41 -4.58
CA ASN A 64 -10.27 25.96 -3.22
C ASN A 64 -10.13 24.88 -2.13
N LEU A 65 -9.42 23.78 -2.39
CA LEU A 65 -9.18 22.72 -1.40
C LEU A 65 -8.62 23.25 -0.07
N ALA A 66 -7.82 24.31 -0.11
CA ALA A 66 -7.21 24.96 1.06
C ALA A 66 -8.09 26.06 1.71
N SER A 67 -9.38 26.16 1.37
CA SER A 67 -10.27 27.11 2.05
C SER A 67 -10.45 26.73 3.52
N ASP A 68 -10.51 27.72 4.42
CA ASP A 68 -10.64 27.51 5.86
C ASP A 68 -11.76 26.53 6.25
N ALA A 69 -12.93 26.64 5.60
CA ALA A 69 -14.06 25.74 5.85
C ALA A 69 -13.73 24.27 5.56
N ARG A 70 -13.08 23.99 4.42
CA ARG A 70 -12.67 22.62 4.03
C ARG A 70 -11.53 22.09 4.88
N VAL A 71 -10.60 22.96 5.29
CA VAL A 71 -9.50 22.57 6.18
C VAL A 71 -10.05 22.18 7.55
N LEU A 72 -11.02 22.95 8.07
CA LEU A 72 -11.66 22.64 9.35
C LEU A 72 -12.44 21.32 9.30
N GLU A 73 -13.25 21.11 8.26
CA GLU A 73 -13.96 19.85 8.02
C GLU A 73 -13.00 18.67 7.85
N GLY A 74 -11.92 18.86 7.07
CA GLY A 74 -10.89 17.85 6.87
C GLY A 74 -10.16 17.49 8.17
N ALA A 75 -9.94 18.45 9.07
CA ALA A 75 -9.33 18.20 10.37
C ALA A 75 -10.23 17.34 11.27
N GLU A 76 -11.54 17.56 11.25
CA GLU A 76 -12.51 16.73 11.98
C GLU A 76 -12.49 15.28 11.45
N HIS A 77 -12.55 15.09 10.13
CA HIS A 77 -12.45 13.77 9.51
C HIS A 77 -11.11 13.08 9.80
N PHE A 78 -10.00 13.82 9.73
CA PHE A 78 -8.68 13.29 10.04
C PHE A 78 -8.61 12.79 11.48
N ALA A 79 -9.11 13.57 12.43
CA ALA A 79 -9.15 13.20 13.84
C ALA A 79 -10.01 11.94 14.06
N ALA A 80 -11.14 11.81 13.37
CA ALA A 80 -12.07 10.69 13.52
C ALA A 80 -11.60 9.39 12.85
N HIS A 81 -10.82 9.47 11.77
CA HIS A 81 -10.56 8.30 10.90
C HIS A 81 -9.08 7.97 10.69
N CYS A 82 -8.18 8.94 10.85
CA CYS A 82 -6.77 8.78 10.49
C CYS A 82 -5.83 8.85 11.70
N ALA A 83 -6.14 9.72 12.66
CA ALA A 83 -5.25 10.06 13.75
C ALA A 83 -4.92 8.88 14.68
N SER A 84 -5.83 7.92 14.84
CA SER A 84 -5.58 6.73 15.68
C SER A 84 -4.41 5.89 15.19
N CYS A 85 -4.19 5.86 13.86
CA CYS A 85 -3.13 5.06 13.24
C CYS A 85 -1.91 5.91 12.87
N HIS A 86 -2.14 7.11 12.35
CA HIS A 86 -1.06 7.96 11.83
C HIS A 86 -0.52 8.97 12.84
N GLY A 87 -1.24 9.19 13.95
CA GLY A 87 -0.98 10.26 14.91
C GLY A 87 -1.50 11.61 14.44
N ALA A 88 -1.44 12.60 15.33
CA ALA A 88 -1.73 14.00 15.05
C ALA A 88 -0.86 14.90 15.94
N PRO A 89 -0.83 16.24 15.75
CA PRO A 89 -0.11 17.13 16.65
C PRO A 89 -0.56 16.93 18.11
N GLY A 90 0.37 16.51 18.98
CA GLY A 90 0.09 16.20 20.38
C GLY A 90 -0.66 14.89 20.64
N VAL A 91 -0.96 14.10 19.60
CA VAL A 91 -1.65 12.81 19.68
C VAL A 91 -0.70 11.72 19.15
N PRO A 92 -0.15 10.87 20.02
CA PRO A 92 0.67 9.75 19.56
C PRO A 92 -0.18 8.74 18.78
N ARG A 93 0.50 7.86 18.03
CA ARG A 93 -0.13 6.71 17.40
C ARG A 93 -0.65 5.75 18.48
N SER A 94 -1.67 4.97 18.13
CA SER A 94 -2.12 3.88 19.01
C SER A 94 -1.10 2.75 19.08
N GLU A 95 -1.08 2.02 20.19
CA GLU A 95 -0.26 0.80 20.36
C GLU A 95 -0.48 -0.22 19.24
N THR A 96 -1.72 -0.32 18.74
CA THR A 96 -2.04 -1.18 17.59
C THR A 96 -1.28 -0.75 16.34
N ALA A 97 -1.20 0.56 16.09
CA ALA A 97 -0.51 1.10 14.93
C ALA A 97 1.01 0.90 15.01
N ASP A 98 1.58 0.92 16.22
CA ASP A 98 3.00 0.66 16.45
C ASP A 98 3.39 -0.80 16.18
N GLY A 99 2.44 -1.73 16.30
CA GLY A 99 2.62 -3.14 15.98
C GLY A 99 2.44 -3.51 14.50
N LEU A 100 2.06 -2.55 13.63
CA LEU A 100 1.82 -2.82 12.21
C LEU A 100 3.11 -2.76 11.39
N TYR A 101 3.25 -3.71 10.48
CA TYR A 101 4.25 -3.74 9.42
C TYR A 101 3.59 -3.70 8.03
N PRO A 102 4.05 -2.82 7.12
CA PRO A 102 4.92 -1.68 7.42
C PRO A 102 4.21 -0.69 8.35
N SER A 103 4.99 0.05 9.15
CA SER A 103 4.43 1.03 10.08
C SER A 103 3.64 2.10 9.31
N PRO A 104 2.50 2.57 9.84
CA PRO A 104 1.75 3.67 9.24
C PRO A 104 2.63 4.88 8.94
N ALA A 105 2.46 5.48 7.77
CA ALA A 105 3.26 6.63 7.35
C ALA A 105 2.99 7.87 8.21
N ASP A 106 3.96 8.80 8.28
CA ASP A 106 3.67 10.17 8.71
C ASP A 106 2.89 10.87 7.58
N LEU A 107 1.64 11.24 7.84
CA LEU A 107 0.79 11.86 6.80
C LEU A 107 1.18 13.31 6.50
N ARG A 108 1.92 13.98 7.40
CA ARG A 108 2.49 15.30 7.13
C ARG A 108 3.46 15.25 5.95
N THR A 109 4.34 14.25 5.92
CA THR A 109 5.33 14.08 4.84
C THR A 109 4.70 13.45 3.59
N SER A 110 3.62 12.69 3.75
CA SER A 110 2.89 12.11 2.61
C SER A 110 2.34 13.18 1.67
N ALA A 111 1.89 14.32 2.21
CA ALA A 111 1.42 15.47 1.42
C ALA A 111 2.53 16.17 0.61
N GLU A 112 3.81 15.95 0.95
CA GLU A 112 4.96 16.47 0.20
C GLU A 112 5.34 15.55 -0.97
N ILE A 113 4.98 14.26 -0.90
CA ILE A 113 5.41 13.21 -1.84
C ILE A 113 4.33 12.92 -2.88
N TYR A 114 3.04 12.98 -2.48
CA TYR A 114 1.90 12.66 -3.33
C TYR A 114 1.12 13.90 -3.72
N SER A 115 0.65 13.94 -4.97
CA SER A 115 -0.31 14.95 -5.41
C SER A 115 -1.68 14.77 -4.74
N PRO A 116 -2.53 15.81 -4.69
CA PRO A 116 -3.88 15.70 -4.13
C PRO A 116 -4.74 14.59 -4.77
N GLY A 117 -4.60 14.35 -6.08
CA GLY A 117 -5.30 13.26 -6.76
C GLY A 117 -4.78 11.88 -6.35
N GLU A 118 -3.48 11.75 -6.07
CA GLU A 118 -2.90 10.50 -5.55
C GLU A 118 -3.31 10.25 -4.10
N LEU A 119 -3.29 11.28 -3.24
CA LEU A 119 -3.78 11.18 -1.86
C LEU A 119 -5.27 10.79 -1.82
N PHE A 120 -6.08 11.36 -2.71
CA PHE A 120 -7.49 11.01 -2.83
C PHE A 120 -7.69 9.55 -3.28
N TRP A 121 -6.82 9.00 -4.14
CA TRP A 121 -6.95 7.60 -4.57
C TRP A 121 -6.47 6.60 -3.51
N ILE A 122 -5.54 6.99 -2.63
CA ILE A 122 -4.99 6.13 -1.57
C ILE A 122 -6.07 5.75 -0.54
N VAL A 123 -7.08 6.59 -0.34
CA VAL A 123 -8.19 6.41 0.62
C VAL A 123 -9.45 5.96 -0.12
#